data_AF-M7N539-F1
#
_entry.id   AF-M7N539-F1
#
_cell.length_a   1.000
_cell.length_b   1.000
_cell.length_c   1.000
_cell.angle_alpha   90.00
_cell.angle_beta   90.00
_cell.angle_gamma   90.00
#
_symmetry.space_group_name_H-M   'P 1'
#
loop_
_entity.id
_entity.type
_entity.pdbx_description
1 polymer ?
#
loop_
_entity_poly.entity_id
_entity_poly.type
_entity_poly.pdbx_seq_one_letter_code
_entity_poly.pdbx_strand_id
1 'polypeptide(L)' 'MIMSTDWNQPYSREKAAYPLEYVVSSKFWPSVRRVDSAYGDRNLMCACIPTTAYAEESEQEVGV' A
#
# COMPACT_ATOMS: atom_id res chain seq x y z
N MET A 1 -7.23 0.43 -3.82
CA MET A 1 -6.06 -0.49 -3.88
C MET A 1 -6.45 -1.65 -4.78
N ILE A 2 -5.51 -2.34 -5.44
CA ILE A 2 -5.86 -3.34 -6.46
C ILE A 2 -6.76 -4.46 -5.93
N MET A 3 -6.49 -4.98 -4.72
CA MET A 3 -7.30 -6.03 -4.08
C MET A 3 -8.51 -5.53 -3.29
N SER A 4 -8.73 -4.21 -3.24
CA SER A 4 -9.91 -3.67 -2.54
C SER A 4 -11.18 -4.07 -3.29
N THR A 5 -12.25 -4.36 -2.56
CA THR A 5 -13.59 -4.60 -3.11
C THR A 5 -14.07 -3.39 -3.93
N ASP A 6 -13.82 -2.19 -3.42
CA ASP A 6 -14.23 -0.94 -4.05
C ASP A 6 -13.18 -0.41 -5.03
N TRP A 7 -13.64 -0.03 -6.22
CA TRP A 7 -12.79 0.52 -7.26
C TRP A 7 -13.45 1.71 -7.94
N ASN A 8 -13.14 2.89 -7.41
CA ASN A 8 -13.66 4.17 -7.89
C ASN A 8 -12.60 4.93 -8.71
N GLN A 9 -11.98 4.25 -9.68
CA GLN A 9 -10.99 4.85 -10.59
C GLN A 9 -11.51 4.80 -12.03
N PRO A 10 -11.24 5.82 -12.87
CA PRO A 10 -11.73 5.89 -14.25
C PRO A 10 -10.98 4.96 -15.23
N TYR A 11 -10.29 3.94 -14.70
CA TYR A 11 -9.53 2.94 -15.45
C TYR A 11 -9.63 1.59 -14.75
N SER A 12 -9.45 0.48 -15.46
CA SER A 12 -9.58 -0.86 -14.87
C SER A 12 -8.42 -1.22 -13.93
N ARG A 13 -8.65 -2.19 -13.04
CA ARG A 13 -7.60 -2.79 -12.20
C ARG A 13 -6.47 -3.39 -13.04
N GLU A 14 -6.82 -4.02 -14.16
CA GLU A 14 -5.86 -4.59 -15.10
C GLU A 14 -4.96 -3.53 -15.71
N LYS A 15 -5.52 -2.40 -16.18
CA LYS A 15 -4.73 -1.28 -16.70
C LYS A 15 -3.78 -0.70 -15.64
N ALA A 16 -4.14 -0.79 -14.36
CA ALA A 16 -3.30 -0.33 -13.25
C ALA A 16 -2.20 -1.32 -12.87
N ALA A 17 -2.49 -2.63 -12.85
CA ALA A 17 -1.55 -3.66 -12.41
C ALA A 17 -0.69 -4.24 -13.54
N TYR A 18 -1.23 -4.34 -14.75
CA TYR A 18 -0.66 -5.00 -15.92
C TYR A 18 -0.80 -4.12 -17.19
N PRO A 19 -0.15 -2.94 -17.23
CA PRO A 19 -0.27 -2.04 -18.37
C PRO A 19 0.40 -2.55 -19.65
N LEU A 20 1.31 -3.51 -19.55
CA LEU A 20 2.10 -4.08 -20.65
C LEU A 20 2.22 -5.60 -20.45
N GLU A 21 2.27 -6.35 -21.55
CA GLU A 21 2.24 -7.83 -21.52
C GLU A 21 3.38 -8.44 -20.70
N TYR A 22 4.60 -7.90 -20.80
CA TYR A 22 5.75 -8.45 -20.06
C TYR A 22 5.63 -8.29 -18.53
N VAL A 23 4.75 -7.40 -18.04
CA VAL A 23 4.53 -7.21 -16.60
C VAL A 23 3.71 -8.36 -16.01
N VAL A 24 2.99 -9.10 -16.87
CA VAL A 24 2.19 -10.27 -16.48
C VAL A 24 3.09 -11.44 -16.07
N SER A 25 4.16 -11.68 -16.83
CA SER A 25 5.08 -12.80 -16.56
C SER A 25 5.95 -12.58 -15.31
N SER A 26 6.27 -11.32 -15.01
CA SER A 26 7.14 -10.95 -13.88
C SER A 26 6.58 -9.71 -13.17
N LYS A 27 5.65 -9.94 -12.23
CA LYS A 27 5.01 -8.86 -11.48
C LYS A 27 5.78 -8.52 -10.21
N PHE A 28 6.36 -7.32 -10.18
CA PHE A 28 6.82 -6.69 -8.93
C PHE A 28 5.71 -5.81 -8.34
N TRP A 29 5.43 -5.97 -7.05
CA TRP A 29 4.40 -5.21 -6.33
C TRP A 29 5.01 -4.07 -5.51
N PRO A 30 4.59 -2.82 -5.76
CA PRO A 30 4.85 -1.74 -4.80
C PRO A 30 4.17 -2.06 -3.47
N SER A 31 4.93 -2.10 -2.38
CA SER A 31 4.42 -2.41 -1.04
C SER A 31 3.55 -1.30 -0.46
N VAL A 32 3.78 -0.06 -0.89
CA VAL A 32 3.04 1.14 -0.45
C VAL A 32 2.59 1.99 -1.64
N ARG A 33 1.62 2.87 -1.39
CA ARG A 33 1.21 3.89 -2.37
C ARG A 33 2.25 5.02 -2.45
N ARG A 34 1.95 6.04 -3.27
CA ARG A 34 2.74 7.26 -3.34
C ARG A 34 2.89 7.89 -1.95
N VAL A 35 4.13 8.14 -1.54
CA VAL A 35 4.49 8.80 -0.28
C VAL A 35 4.09 10.28 -0.31
N ASP A 36 3.59 10.79 0.82
CA ASP A 36 3.39 12.22 1.04
C ASP A 36 4.65 12.86 1.62
N SER A 37 5.46 13.44 0.73
CA SER A 37 6.72 14.09 1.12
C SER A 37 6.51 15.35 1.97
N ALA A 38 5.49 16.16 1.66
CA ALA A 38 5.29 17.44 2.34
C ALA A 38 4.78 17.25 3.78
N TYR A 39 4.03 16.18 4.06
CA TYR A 39 3.69 15.80 5.42
C TYR A 39 4.95 15.39 6.21
N GLY A 40 5.82 14.58 5.61
CA GLY A 40 7.08 14.13 6.23
C GLY A 40 8.00 15.29 6.62
N ASP A 41 8.14 16.28 5.74
CA ASP A 41 8.96 17.47 6.01
C ASP A 41 8.42 18.32 7.16
N ARG A 42 7.09 18.34 7.36
CA ARG A 42 6.43 19.11 8.44
C ARG A 42 6.30 18.32 9.76
N ASN A 43 6.40 17.00 9.71
CA ASN A 43 6.21 16.10 10.86
C ASN A 43 7.39 15.13 10.95
N LEU A 44 8.57 15.67 11.27
CA LEU A 44 9.81 14.91 11.26
C LEU A 44 9.83 13.81 12.34
N MET A 45 9.74 12.56 11.88
CA MET A 45 9.88 11.35 12.70
C MET A 45 11.03 10.52 12.12
N CYS A 46 12.18 10.54 12.80
CA CYS A 46 13.41 9.90 12.32
C CYS A 46 13.91 8.75 13.20
N ALA A 47 13.08 8.32 14.15
CA ALA A 47 13.31 7.15 15.00
C ALA A 47 12.12 6.19 14.86
N CYS A 48 12.34 4.93 15.20
CA CYS A 48 11.26 3.96 15.23
C CYS A 48 10.17 4.39 16.21
N ILE A 49 8.91 4.16 15.83
CA ILE A 49 7.80 4.24 16.78
C ILE A 49 7.97 3.14 17.86
N PRO A 50 7.40 3.33 19.06
CA PRO A 50 7.44 2.30 20.10
C PRO A 50 6.94 0.96 19.58
N THR A 51 7.53 -0.15 20.05
CA THR A 51 7.17 -1.50 19.58
C THR A 51 5.71 -1.84 19.81
N THR A 52 5.10 -1.26 20.84
CA THR A 52 3.67 -1.37 21.15
C THR A 52 2.77 -0.84 20.02
N ALA A 53 3.22 0.13 19.23
CA ALA A 53 2.46 0.68 18.12
C ALA A 53 2.30 -0.31 16.95
N TYR A 54 3.13 -1.37 16.89
CA TYR A 54 2.98 -2.45 15.91
C TYR A 54 2.12 -3.61 16.43
N ALA A 55 1.83 -3.66 17.74
CA ALA A 55 1.12 -4.78 18.35
C ALA A 55 -0.37 -4.78 18.00
N GLU A 56 -0.97 -3.61 17.82
CA GLU A 56 -2.41 -3.42 17.57
C GLU A 56 -2.87 -3.94 16.20
N GLU A 57 -1.97 -4.10 15.22
CA GLU A 57 -2.31 -4.61 13.88
C GLU A 57 -2.44 -6.15 13.83
N SER A 58 -1.88 -6.86 14.82
CA SER A 58 -1.89 -8.34 14.86
C SER A 58 -3.21 -8.97 15.36
N GLU A 59 -4.04 -8.20 16.08
CA GLU A 59 -5.32 -8.68 16.61
C GLU A 59 -6.48 -8.53 15.62
N GLN A 60 -6.32 -7.71 14.58
CA GLN A 60 -7.33 -7.51 13.53
C GLN A 60 -7.17 -8.47 12.34
N GLU A 61 -6.05 -9.20 12.25
CA GLU A 61 -5.79 -10.24 11.23
C GLU A 61 -6.14 -11.67 11.68
N VAL A 62 -6.46 -11.92 12.96
CA VAL A 62 -6.95 -13.22 13.48
C VAL A 62 -8.45 -13.15 13.80
N GLY A 63 -9.22 -12.61 12.86
CA GLY A 63 -10.68 -12.59 12.89
C GLY A 63 -11.24 -13.32 11.68
N VAL A 64 -11.13 -14.66 11.70
CA VAL A 64 -12.22 -15.49 11.15
C VAL A 64 -13.39 -15.40 12.11
#